data_AF-A0A968CFX9-F1
#
_entry.id   AF-A0A968CFX9-F1
#
_cell.length_a   1.000
_cell.length_b   1.000
_cell.length_c   1.000
_cell.angle_alpha   90.00
_cell.angle_beta   90.00
_cell.angle_gamma   90.00
#
_symmetry.space_group_name_H-M   'P 1'
#
loop_
_entity.id
_entity.type
_entity.pdbx_description
1 polymer ?
#
loop_
_entity_poly.entity_id
_entity_poly.type
_entity_poly.pdbx_seq_one_letter_code
_entity_poly.pdbx_strand_id
1 'polypeptide(L)'
;MQANELAVRNVRFYQQQDGQIIVLYDLIAQLGKEYTIILSLFASDKKVTIPLNSGAVFGDVGKDVSPGRNKEIRWDLLKDKPNGLHGHNFVFIVDAYPQKEPSQLPMLLGVLGAVGGGVTFLVLNSGSSEPSLTGPDLPGPPDLPGSL
;
A
#
# COMPACT_ATOMS: atom_id res chain seq x y z
N MET A 1 -15.64 17.92 -15.62
CA MET A 1 -14.46 17.10 -15.28
C MET A 1 -14.90 15.65 -15.41
N GLN A 2 -14.40 14.90 -16.39
CA GLN A 2 -14.71 13.47 -16.49
C GLN A 2 -14.03 12.75 -15.33
N ALA A 3 -14.76 11.89 -14.62
CA ALA A 3 -14.16 10.98 -13.64
C ALA A 3 -13.10 10.16 -14.39
N ASN A 4 -11.87 10.19 -13.89
CA ASN A 4 -10.79 9.42 -14.49
C ASN A 4 -11.07 7.94 -14.18
N GLU A 5 -11.63 7.23 -15.16
CA GLU A 5 -12.08 5.85 -15.01
C GLU A 5 -10.88 4.92 -14.80
N LEU A 6 -10.85 4.20 -13.69
CA LEU A 6 -9.91 3.10 -13.47
C LEU A 6 -10.38 1.89 -14.29
N ALA A 7 -9.57 1.46 -15.25
CA ALA A 7 -9.85 0.31 -16.08
C ALA A 7 -8.60 -0.51 -16.40
N VAL A 8 -8.76 -1.83 -16.37
CA VAL A 8 -7.80 -2.79 -16.91
C VAL A 8 -8.32 -3.27 -18.27
N ARG A 9 -7.49 -3.17 -19.32
CA ARG A 9 -7.88 -3.52 -20.70
C ARG A 9 -6.81 -4.37 -21.39
N ASN A 10 -7.18 -4.93 -22.54
CA ASN A 10 -6.27 -5.64 -23.45
C ASN A 10 -5.47 -6.77 -22.76
N VAL A 11 -6.11 -7.44 -21.79
CA VAL A 11 -5.52 -8.57 -21.06
C VAL A 11 -5.32 -9.72 -22.02
N ARG A 12 -4.07 -10.16 -22.16
CA ARG A 12 -3.65 -11.27 -23.00
C ARG A 12 -2.55 -12.03 -22.30
N PHE A 13 -2.37 -13.30 -22.64
CA PHE A 13 -1.32 -14.09 -22.04
C PHE A 13 -0.70 -15.05 -23.05
N TYR A 14 0.53 -15.47 -22.77
CA TYR A 14 1.22 -16.52 -23.51
C TYR A 14 2.16 -17.27 -22.59
N GLN A 15 2.45 -18.51 -22.95
CA GLN A 15 3.41 -19.35 -22.24
C GLN A 15 4.75 -19.33 -22.98
N GLN A 16 5.84 -19.19 -22.23
CA GLN A 16 7.21 -19.29 -22.72
C GLN A 16 7.71 -20.75 -22.66
N GLN A 17 8.82 -21.02 -23.34
CA GLN A 17 9.40 -22.37 -23.46
C GLN A 17 9.88 -22.95 -22.12
N ASP A 18 10.24 -22.10 -21.16
CA ASP A 18 10.69 -22.45 -19.81
C ASP A 18 9.53 -22.73 -18.84
N GLY A 19 8.28 -22.64 -19.30
CA GLY A 19 7.09 -22.83 -18.48
C GLY A 19 6.61 -21.57 -17.77
N GLN A 20 7.26 -20.42 -17.97
CA GLN A 20 6.78 -19.13 -17.47
C GLN A 20 5.55 -18.67 -18.26
N ILE A 21 4.55 -18.14 -17.56
CA ILE A 21 3.38 -17.51 -18.17
C ILE A 21 3.54 -16.00 -18.08
N ILE A 22 3.38 -15.32 -19.21
CA ILE A 22 3.39 -13.86 -19.29
C ILE A 22 1.96 -13.37 -19.48
N VAL A 23 1.51 -12.47 -18.63
CA VAL A 23 0.22 -11.78 -18.73
C VAL A 23 0.49 -10.30 -19.03
N LEU A 24 0.01 -9.83 -20.18
CA LEU A 24 0.13 -8.45 -20.61
C LEU A 24 -1.22 -7.73 -20.46
N TYR A 25 -1.20 -6.50 -19.98
CA TYR A 25 -2.41 -5.68 -19.82
C TYR A 25 -2.12 -4.18 -19.99
N ASP A 26 -3.18 -3.40 -20.19
CA ASP A 26 -3.15 -1.94 -20.14
C ASP A 26 -3.86 -1.46 -18.87
N LEU A 27 -3.21 -0.59 -18.10
CA LEU A 27 -3.77 0.07 -16.92
C LEU A 27 -4.10 1.52 -17.25
N ILE A 28 -5.38 1.80 -17.42
CA ILE A 28 -5.91 3.15 -17.67
C ILE A 28 -6.39 3.69 -16.33
N ALA A 29 -5.68 4.68 -15.80
CA ALA A 29 -6.02 5.30 -14.53
C ALA A 29 -5.34 6.67 -14.39
N GLN A 30 -5.44 7.29 -13.21
CA GLN A 30 -4.88 8.61 -12.97
C GLN A 30 -3.34 8.59 -12.89
N LEU A 31 -2.70 9.35 -13.77
CA LEU A 31 -1.25 9.55 -13.76
C LEU A 31 -0.79 10.15 -12.42
N GLY A 32 0.38 9.73 -11.95
CA GLY A 32 0.95 10.16 -10.67
C GLY A 32 0.28 9.53 -9.44
N LYS A 33 -0.67 8.61 -9.64
CA LYS A 33 -1.21 7.74 -8.58
C LYS A 33 -0.70 6.32 -8.75
N GLU A 34 -0.67 5.60 -7.64
CA GLU A 34 -0.26 4.21 -7.57
C GLU A 34 -1.47 3.31 -7.32
N TYR A 35 -1.38 2.09 -7.84
CA TYR A 35 -2.46 1.11 -7.81
C TYR A 35 -1.93 -0.22 -7.29
N THR A 36 -2.80 -0.93 -6.58
CA THR A 36 -2.59 -2.34 -6.24
C THR A 36 -3.20 -3.20 -7.33
N ILE A 37 -2.38 -4.06 -7.94
CA ILE A 37 -2.76 -5.00 -8.99
C ILE A 37 -2.80 -6.41 -8.43
N ILE A 38 -3.90 -7.12 -8.66
CA ILE A 38 -4.09 -8.49 -8.22
C ILE A 38 -4.29 -9.37 -9.45
N LEU A 39 -3.44 -10.38 -9.59
CA LEU A 39 -3.62 -11.45 -10.58
C LEU A 39 -4.36 -12.62 -9.93
N SER A 40 -5.46 -13.03 -10.54
CA SER A 40 -6.22 -14.22 -10.15
C SER A 40 -6.33 -15.20 -11.31
N LEU A 41 -6.33 -16.50 -11.00
CA LEU A 41 -6.58 -17.55 -11.96
C LEU A 41 -7.93 -18.21 -11.67
N PHE A 42 -8.88 -18.12 -12.59
CA PHE A 42 -10.19 -18.73 -12.46
C PHE A 42 -10.29 -19.99 -13.33
N ALA A 43 -10.60 -21.12 -12.72
CA ALA A 43 -10.90 -22.37 -13.41
C ALA A 43 -12.41 -22.41 -13.70
N SER A 44 -12.78 -22.16 -14.96
CA SER A 44 -14.18 -21.97 -15.35
C SER A 44 -14.98 -23.27 -15.28
N ASP A 45 -14.32 -24.41 -15.51
CA ASP A 45 -14.88 -25.75 -15.42
C ASP A 45 -15.35 -26.08 -13.99
N LYS A 46 -14.54 -25.72 -12.99
CA LYS A 46 -14.76 -25.97 -11.57
C LYS A 46 -15.41 -24.78 -10.85
N LYS A 47 -15.57 -23.65 -11.54
CA LYS A 47 -16.07 -22.37 -11.02
C LYS A 47 -15.34 -21.93 -9.74
N VAL A 48 -14.01 -22.07 -9.73
CA VAL A 48 -13.18 -21.79 -8.55
C VAL A 48 -12.00 -20.89 -8.91
N THR A 49 -11.68 -19.96 -8.02
CA THR A 49 -10.44 -19.18 -8.09
C THR A 49 -9.30 -19.99 -7.46
N ILE A 50 -8.25 -20.21 -8.25
CA ILE A 50 -7.05 -20.90 -7.83
C ILE A 50 -6.12 -19.86 -7.18
N PRO A 51 -5.69 -20.06 -5.93
CA PRO A 51 -4.75 -19.16 -5.29
C PRO A 51 -3.37 -19.25 -5.95
N LEU A 52 -2.81 -18.09 -6.27
CA LEU A 52 -1.45 -17.94 -6.77
C LEU A 52 -0.49 -17.65 -5.62
N ASN A 53 0.71 -18.23 -5.69
CA ASN A 53 1.77 -17.94 -4.73
C ASN A 53 2.43 -16.60 -5.08
N SER A 54 2.40 -15.63 -4.16
CA SER A 54 3.04 -14.32 -4.34
C SER A 54 4.54 -14.41 -4.60
N GLY A 55 5.22 -15.45 -4.11
CA GLY A 55 6.64 -15.69 -4.37
C GLY A 55 6.96 -16.26 -5.75
N ALA A 56 5.95 -16.49 -6.59
CA ALA A 56 6.08 -16.98 -7.96
C ALA A 56 5.50 -16.03 -9.02
N VAL A 57 4.96 -14.87 -8.60
CA VAL A 57 4.34 -13.87 -9.48
C VAL A 57 5.10 -12.55 -9.33
N PHE A 58 5.53 -11.96 -10.46
CA PHE A 58 6.44 -10.81 -10.49
C PHE A 58 6.07 -9.82 -11.61
N GLY A 59 6.71 -8.65 -11.61
CA GLY A 59 6.49 -7.60 -12.61
C GLY A 59 5.52 -6.53 -12.13
N ASP A 60 4.66 -6.05 -13.01
CA ASP A 60 3.64 -5.03 -12.74
C ASP A 60 2.44 -5.62 -11.97
N VAL A 61 2.70 -6.11 -10.76
CA VAL A 61 1.75 -6.80 -9.88
C VAL A 61 2.01 -6.45 -8.42
N GLY A 62 0.98 -6.45 -7.57
CA GLY A 62 1.10 -6.00 -6.18
C GLY A 62 0.93 -4.49 -6.06
N LYS A 63 1.56 -3.87 -5.06
CA LYS A 63 1.41 -2.44 -4.75
C LYS A 63 2.27 -1.56 -5.67
N ASP A 64 2.05 -0.25 -5.59
CA ASP A 64 2.93 0.76 -6.17
C ASP A 64 3.03 0.70 -7.72
N VAL A 65 2.00 0.14 -8.38
CA VAL A 65 1.97 0.03 -9.86
C VAL A 65 1.42 1.32 -10.45
N SER A 66 2.24 2.00 -11.24
CA SER A 66 1.83 3.20 -11.99
C SER A 66 0.95 2.84 -13.20
N PRO A 67 0.06 3.71 -13.69
CA PRO A 67 -0.68 3.50 -14.94
C PRO A 67 0.23 3.34 -16.17
N GLY A 68 -0.29 2.77 -17.25
CA GLY A 68 0.45 2.64 -18.51
C GLY A 68 -0.01 1.48 -19.39
N ARG A 69 0.57 1.37 -20.59
CA ARG A 69 0.28 0.33 -21.56
C ARG A 69 1.33 -0.77 -21.54
N ASN A 70 0.96 -1.96 -22.01
CA ASN A 70 1.83 -3.14 -22.09
C ASN A 70 2.53 -3.46 -20.76
N LYS A 71 1.79 -3.32 -19.65
CA LYS A 71 2.22 -3.80 -18.35
C LYS A 71 2.34 -5.31 -18.38
N GLU A 72 3.28 -5.84 -17.62
CA GLU A 72 3.67 -7.25 -17.69
C GLU A 72 3.70 -7.90 -16.32
N ILE A 73 2.93 -8.97 -16.15
CA ILE A 73 2.99 -9.87 -15.01
C ILE A 73 3.62 -11.18 -15.47
N ARG A 74 4.67 -11.62 -14.78
CA ARG A 74 5.33 -12.91 -15.00
C ARG A 74 4.91 -13.87 -13.91
N TRP A 75 4.44 -15.04 -14.29
CA TRP A 75 4.09 -16.10 -13.37
C TRP A 75 4.94 -17.35 -13.67
N ASP A 76 5.75 -17.74 -12.70
CA ASP A 76 6.49 -18.99 -12.72
C ASP A 76 5.56 -20.14 -12.30
N LEU A 77 4.95 -20.77 -13.30
CA LEU A 77 3.96 -21.83 -13.09
C LEU A 77 4.55 -23.01 -12.32
N LEU A 78 5.79 -23.42 -12.64
CA LEU A 78 6.37 -24.62 -12.03
C LEU A 78 6.84 -24.36 -10.60
N LYS A 79 7.23 -23.13 -10.27
CA LYS A 79 7.49 -22.73 -8.88
C LYS A 79 6.22 -22.68 -8.03
N ASP A 80 5.11 -22.21 -8.59
CA ASP A 80 3.83 -22.13 -7.88
C ASP A 80 3.11 -23.48 -7.81
N LYS A 81 3.08 -24.20 -8.92
CA LYS A 81 2.39 -25.47 -9.14
C LYS A 81 3.37 -26.48 -9.76
N PRO A 82 4.21 -27.14 -8.94
CA PRO A 82 5.22 -28.08 -9.43
C PRO A 82 4.68 -29.23 -10.28
N ASN A 83 3.42 -29.61 -10.07
CA ASN A 83 2.72 -30.65 -10.82
C ASN A 83 1.92 -30.10 -12.03
N GLY A 84 2.12 -28.83 -12.38
CA GLY A 84 1.34 -28.11 -13.39
C GLY A 84 -0.09 -27.77 -12.95
N LEU A 85 -0.89 -27.28 -13.91
CA LEU A 85 -2.33 -27.04 -13.72
C LEU A 85 -3.13 -28.25 -14.17
N HIS A 86 -4.08 -28.68 -13.35
CA HIS A 86 -4.96 -29.82 -13.63
C HIS A 86 -6.37 -29.34 -13.95
N GLY A 87 -6.82 -29.58 -15.17
CA GLY A 87 -8.13 -29.16 -15.68
C GLY A 87 -8.00 -28.44 -17.01
N HIS A 88 -9.10 -27.80 -17.43
CA HIS A 88 -9.17 -27.05 -18.68
C HIS A 88 -9.90 -25.71 -18.46
N ASN A 89 -9.77 -24.78 -19.40
CA ASN A 89 -10.49 -23.49 -19.39
C ASN A 89 -10.12 -22.58 -18.20
N PHE A 90 -8.85 -22.21 -18.14
CA PHE A 90 -8.35 -21.21 -17.20
C PHE A 90 -8.48 -19.80 -17.77
N VAL A 91 -8.90 -18.87 -16.92
CA VAL A 91 -9.05 -17.46 -17.23
C VAL A 91 -8.20 -16.64 -16.26
N PHE A 92 -7.32 -15.80 -16.78
CA PHE A 92 -6.61 -14.81 -15.98
C PHE A 92 -7.49 -13.58 -15.78
N ILE A 93 -7.62 -13.16 -14.53
CA ILE A 93 -8.32 -11.95 -14.13
C ILE A 93 -7.29 -11.01 -13.51
N VAL A 94 -7.26 -9.77 -14.00
CA VAL A 94 -6.36 -8.73 -13.49
C VAL A 94 -7.25 -7.62 -12.92
N ASP A 95 -7.24 -7.50 -11.60
CA ASP A 95 -7.96 -6.46 -10.88
C ASP A 95 -7.01 -5.33 -10.46
N ALA A 96 -7.53 -4.11 -10.45
CA ALA A 96 -6.79 -2.93 -10.03
C ALA A 96 -7.56 -2.14 -8.98
N TYR A 97 -6.85 -1.66 -7.96
CA TYR A 97 -7.43 -0.85 -6.87
C TYR A 97 -6.55 0.38 -6.61
N PRO A 98 -7.13 1.58 -6.42
CA PRO A 98 -6.34 2.75 -6.02
C PRO A 98 -5.65 2.49 -4.68
N GLN A 99 -4.38 2.81 -4.57
CA GLN A 99 -3.69 2.76 -3.29
C GLN A 99 -4.15 3.93 -2.42
N LYS A 100 -4.54 3.63 -1.18
CA LYS A 100 -4.78 4.68 -0.19
C LYS A 100 -3.42 5.30 0.13
N GLU A 101 -3.28 6.60 -0.09
CA GLU A 101 -2.12 7.32 0.38
C GLU A 101 -2.02 7.10 1.89
N PRO A 102 -0.84 6.68 2.42
CA PRO A 102 -0.66 6.66 3.86
C PRO A 102 -0.92 8.08 4.36
N SER A 103 -1.85 8.22 5.32
CA SER A 103 -2.13 9.49 5.98
C SER A 103 -0.80 10.06 6.47
N GLN A 104 -0.32 11.13 5.83
CA GLN A 104 0.85 11.86 6.25
C GLN A 104 0.47 12.68 7.49
N LEU A 105 0.19 12.01 8.62
CA LEU A 105 0.29 12.68 9.89
C LEU A 105 1.76 13.09 10.02
N PRO A 106 2.09 14.40 10.08
CA PRO A 106 3.45 14.79 10.36
C PRO A 106 3.80 14.22 11.72
N MET A 107 4.78 13.31 11.76
CA MET A 107 5.38 12.86 13.00
C MET A 107 6.14 14.07 13.57
N LEU A 108 5.46 14.88 14.40
CA LEU A 108 6.11 15.89 15.22
C LEU A 108 7.00 15.14 16.21
N LEU A 109 8.23 14.85 15.81
CA LEU A 109 9.32 14.52 16.72
C LEU A 109 9.57 15.76 17.59
N GLY A 110 8.86 15.83 18.70
CA GLY A 110 9.16 16.75 19.78
C GLY A 110 10.55 16.42 20.32
N VAL A 111 11.53 17.23 19.94
CA VAL A 111 12.80 17.29 20.64
C VAL A 111 12.52 17.91 22.01
N LEU A 112 12.56 17.12 23.07
CA LEU A 112 12.90 17.66 24.38
C LEU A 112 14.26 17.09 24.78
N GLY A 113 15.28 17.84 24.38
CA GLY A 113 16.59 17.75 24.99
C GLY A 113 16.51 18.13 26.47
N ALA A 114 17.28 17.44 27.29
CA ALA A 114 17.57 17.86 28.64
C ALA A 114 19.08 18.11 28.75
N VAL A 115 19.54 19.28 28.29
CA VAL A 115 20.52 20.12 29.01
C VAL A 115 20.30 21.57 28.55
N GLY A 116 19.54 22.34 29.33
CA GLY A 116 19.54 23.81 29.33
C GLY A 116 19.09 24.53 28.06
N GLY A 117 17.88 25.10 28.09
CA GLY A 117 17.42 26.09 27.12
C GLY A 117 16.23 25.60 26.29
N GLY A 118 15.04 26.02 26.70
CA GLY A 118 13.78 25.53 26.13
C GLY A 118 13.56 25.92 24.68
N VAL A 119 12.88 25.02 23.96
CA VAL A 119 12.14 25.36 22.74
C VAL A 119 10.75 24.74 22.90
N THR A 120 9.72 25.57 22.94
CA THR A 120 8.32 25.14 22.96
C THR A 120 7.83 24.94 21.53
N PHE A 121 7.03 23.89 21.29
CA PHE A 121 6.27 23.75 20.05
C PHE A 121 4.85 24.27 20.27
N LEU A 122 4.50 25.34 19.55
CA LEU A 122 3.16 25.92 19.50
C LEU A 122 2.32 25.10 18.52
N VAL A 123 1.36 24.33 19.04
CA VAL A 123 0.32 23.68 18.24
C VAL A 123 -0.83 24.67 18.07
N LEU A 124 -0.97 25.26 16.88
CA LEU A 124 -2.18 26.02 16.53
C LEU A 124 -3.23 25.08 15.95
N ASN A 125 -4.27 24.81 16.73
CA ASN A 125 -5.51 24.21 16.27
C ASN A 125 -6.58 25.29 16.18
N SER A 126 -7.05 25.61 14.97
CA SER A 126 -8.16 26.54 14.75
C SER A 126 -9.46 25.75 14.62
N GLY A 127 -10.24 25.70 15.69
CA GLY A 127 -11.57 25.08 15.69
C GLY A 127 -12.07 24.84 17.10
N SER A 128 -12.85 25.80 17.59
CA SER A 128 -13.32 25.99 18.97
C SER A 128 -13.96 24.77 19.62
N SER A 129 -13.55 24.50 20.86
CA SER A 129 -14.40 24.24 22.04
C SER A 129 -13.49 23.90 23.23
N GLU A 130 -13.49 24.76 24.25
CA GLU A 130 -12.83 24.51 25.54
C GLU A 130 -13.47 23.32 26.28
N PRO A 131 -12.65 22.53 26.99
CA PRO A 131 -13.05 22.04 28.28
C PRO A 131 -12.02 22.39 29.35
N SER A 132 -12.52 23.03 30.41
CA SER A 132 -11.81 23.28 31.65
C SER A 132 -11.54 21.95 32.37
N LEU A 133 -10.30 21.71 32.80
CA LEU A 133 -9.99 20.70 33.81
C LEU A 133 -9.00 21.27 34.82
N THR A 134 -9.54 21.53 36.01
CA THR A 134 -8.83 21.76 37.26
C THR A 134 -7.89 20.59 37.56
N GLY A 135 -6.64 20.87 37.88
CA GLY A 135 -5.64 19.88 38.29
C GLY A 135 -4.54 20.52 39.15
N PRO A 136 -3.91 19.76 40.05
CA PRO A 136 -3.69 20.18 41.44
C PRO A 136 -2.40 20.98 41.67
N ASP A 137 -2.48 21.84 42.70
CA ASP A 137 -1.41 22.68 43.23
C ASP A 137 -0.25 21.80 43.74
N LEU A 138 0.97 22.03 43.24
CA LEU A 138 2.18 21.30 43.64
C LEU A 138 2.94 22.11 44.70
N PRO A 139 3.41 21.48 45.80
CA PRO A 139 4.12 22.18 46.85
C PRO A 139 5.51 22.65 46.38
N GLY A 140 5.87 23.87 46.77
CA GLY A 140 7.16 24.47 46.47
C GLY A 140 8.35 23.73 47.10
N PRO A 141 9.53 23.77 46.47
CA PRO A 141 10.71 23.09 46.97
C PRO A 141 11.28 23.75 48.25
N PRO A 142 11.99 22.99 49.09
CA PRO A 142 12.57 23.50 50.33
C PRO A 142 13.79 24.39 50.08
N ASP A 143 13.93 25.45 50.89
CA ASP A 143 15.07 26.39 50.83
C ASP A 143 16.39 25.75 51.28
N LEU A 144 17.44 25.98 50.50
CA LEU A 144 18.81 25.56 50.82
C LEU A 144 19.58 26.70 51.53
N PRO A 145 20.31 26.41 52.63
CA PRO A 145 21.04 27.41 53.39
C PRO A 145 22.29 27.90 52.66
N GLY A 146 22.54 29.21 52.77
CA GLY A 146 23.55 29.95 52.02
C GLY A 146 25.00 29.56 52.33
N SER A 147 25.85 29.69 51.30
CA SER A 147 27.31 29.60 51.40
C SER A 147 27.90 31.01 51.58
N LEU A 148 28.75 31.17 52.58
CA LEU A 148 29.78 32.22 52.66
C LEU A 148 31.14 31.57 52.38
#